data_AF-A0A535GWG6-F1
#
_entry.id   AF-A0A535GWG6-F1
#
_cell.length_a   1.000
_cell.length_b   1.000
_cell.length_c   1.000
_cell.angle_alpha   90.00
_cell.angle_beta   90.00
_cell.angle_gamma   90.00
#
_symmetry.space_group_name_H-M   'P 1'
#
loop_
_entity.id
_entity.type
_entity.pdbx_description
1 polymer ?
#
loop_
_entity_poly.entity_id
_entity_poly.type
_entity_poly.pdbx_seq_one_letter_code
_entity_poly.pdbx_strand_id
1 'polypeptide(L)'
;MPQVANDGALADFYQVVYPIDWAARGLNPQCQPCDHDGQGIDFIDFHDHVLDSMPGSPGHGEFSPLWKVFVVIPAYDFIAGPSTTHSNLDVSNAVAAALPVRSETAVDALLAKRLPDGAPVAVEVDIHHYFVCAVVGKGAGR
;
A
#
# COMPACT_ATOMS: atom_id res chain seq x y z
N MET A 1 1.07 -1.39 33.61
CA MET A 1 0.98 -1.63 32.16
C MET A 1 0.31 -0.40 31.57
N PRO A 2 1.02 0.44 30.79
CA PRO A 2 0.34 1.51 30.07
C PRO A 2 -0.61 0.87 29.07
N GLN A 3 -1.85 1.31 29.11
CA GLN A 3 -2.93 0.88 28.22
C GLN A 3 -2.59 1.36 26.81
N VAL A 4 -2.26 0.43 25.91
CA VAL A 4 -2.17 0.68 24.48
C VAL A 4 -3.52 1.26 24.07
N ALA A 5 -3.54 2.49 23.57
CA ALA A 5 -4.75 3.09 23.03
C ALA A 5 -5.32 2.13 21.98
N ASN A 6 -6.62 1.79 22.08
CA ASN A 6 -7.27 0.96 21.07
C ASN A 6 -6.97 1.53 19.67
N ASP A 7 -6.38 0.71 18.81
CA ASP A 7 -6.16 0.92 17.38
C ASP A 7 -7.51 1.04 16.65
N GLY A 8 -8.27 2.10 16.93
CA GLY A 8 -9.65 2.32 16.52
C GLY A 8 -9.86 2.63 15.04
N ALA A 9 -9.05 2.05 14.15
CA ALA A 9 -9.37 1.99 12.74
C ALA A 9 -10.28 0.79 12.51
N LEU A 10 -11.48 1.04 11.99
CA LEU A 10 -12.46 -0.03 11.74
C LEU A 10 -12.29 -0.65 10.35
N ALA A 11 -11.37 -0.16 9.52
CA ALA A 11 -11.06 -0.63 8.16
C ALA A 11 -9.66 -0.15 7.70
N ASP A 12 -9.05 -0.87 6.76
CA ASP A 12 -7.67 -0.64 6.28
C ASP A 12 -7.65 -0.13 4.83
N PHE A 13 -6.81 0.86 4.56
CA PHE A 13 -6.53 1.39 3.24
C PHE A 13 -5.06 1.16 2.92
N TYR A 14 -4.76 0.53 1.79
CA TYR A 14 -3.38 0.23 1.41
C TYR A 14 -2.92 1.10 0.24
N GLN A 15 -1.74 1.69 0.38
CA GLN A 15 -0.96 2.28 -0.70
C GLN A 15 0.11 1.27 -1.13
N VAL A 16 -0.06 0.66 -2.30
CA VAL A 16 0.89 -0.34 -2.82
C VAL A 16 1.90 0.35 -3.72
N VAL A 17 3.11 0.54 -3.20
CA VAL A 17 4.20 1.28 -3.86
C VAL A 17 4.83 0.45 -4.96
N TYR A 18 5.03 1.08 -6.12
CA TYR A 18 5.67 0.45 -7.26
C TYR A 18 7.20 0.40 -7.08
N PRO A 19 7.89 -0.57 -7.71
CA PRO A 19 9.34 -0.58 -7.73
C PRO A 19 9.93 0.74 -8.25
N ILE A 20 11.09 1.17 -7.75
CA ILE A 20 11.74 2.43 -8.18
C ILE A 20 11.96 2.48 -9.72
N ASP A 21 12.12 1.32 -10.35
CA ASP A 21 12.31 1.17 -11.79
C ASP A 21 11.02 0.86 -12.57
N TRP A 22 9.84 1.14 -12.00
CA TRP A 22 8.53 0.84 -12.60
C TRP A 22 8.37 1.34 -14.04
N ALA A 23 8.85 2.54 -14.33
CA ALA A 23 8.71 3.16 -15.65
C ALA A 23 9.51 2.38 -16.71
N ALA A 24 10.72 1.92 -16.36
CA ALA A 24 11.54 1.08 -17.23
C ALA A 24 10.92 -0.30 -17.46
N ARG A 25 10.05 -0.75 -16.54
CA ARG A 25 9.28 -2.00 -16.63
C ARG A 25 7.97 -1.86 -17.42
N GLY A 26 7.61 -0.65 -17.86
CA GLY A 26 6.34 -0.38 -18.54
C GLY A 26 5.12 -0.53 -17.63
N LEU A 27 5.32 -0.45 -16.31
CA LEU A 27 4.24 -0.42 -15.33
C LEU A 27 3.61 0.98 -15.29
N ASN A 28 2.39 1.11 -14.75
CA ASN A 28 1.67 2.38 -14.71
C ASN A 28 0.83 2.49 -13.42
N PRO A 29 1.38 3.10 -12.36
CA PRO A 29 0.66 3.32 -11.10
C PRO A 29 -0.63 4.15 -11.29
N GLN A 30 -1.60 3.95 -10.42
CA GLN A 30 -2.81 4.78 -10.34
C GLN A 30 -2.45 6.23 -9.96
N CYS A 31 -1.58 6.40 -8.97
CA CYS A 31 -1.04 7.68 -8.52
C CYS A 31 0.38 7.86 -9.08
N GLN A 32 0.61 8.87 -9.94
CA GLN A 32 1.91 9.10 -10.58
C GLN A 32 2.15 10.56 -11.03
N PRO A 33 2.84 11.38 -10.22
CA PRO A 33 2.99 11.28 -8.77
C PRO A 33 1.75 11.80 -8.03
N CYS A 34 1.55 11.36 -6.79
CA CYS A 34 0.57 11.94 -5.87
C CYS A 34 1.26 12.21 -4.52
N ASP A 35 1.89 13.38 -4.40
CA ASP A 35 2.56 13.86 -3.18
C ASP A 35 1.54 14.10 -2.06
N HIS A 36 1.38 13.10 -1.19
CA HIS A 36 0.38 13.14 -0.10
C HIS A 36 0.82 14.03 1.07
N ASP A 37 2.13 14.15 1.37
CA ASP A 37 2.62 14.91 2.53
C ASP A 37 3.25 16.28 2.18
N GLY A 38 3.29 16.65 0.89
CA GLY A 38 3.77 17.95 0.41
C GLY A 38 5.29 18.12 0.50
N GLN A 39 6.03 17.01 0.55
CA GLN A 39 7.49 16.94 0.71
C GLN A 39 8.25 16.97 -0.63
N GLY A 40 7.53 17.09 -1.75
CA GLY A 40 8.08 16.89 -3.09
C GLY A 40 8.02 15.42 -3.50
N ILE A 41 8.36 15.15 -4.77
CA ILE A 41 8.22 13.81 -5.34
C ILE A 41 9.28 12.87 -4.77
N ASP A 42 8.83 11.82 -4.11
CA ASP A 42 9.62 10.68 -3.71
C ASP A 42 9.10 9.38 -4.36
N PHE A 43 9.67 8.22 -4.00
CA PHE A 43 9.30 6.96 -4.63
C PHE A 43 7.99 6.36 -4.11
N ILE A 44 7.52 6.75 -2.93
CA ILE A 44 6.24 6.25 -2.37
C ILE A 44 5.05 6.94 -3.05
N ASP A 45 5.25 8.09 -3.71
CA ASP A 45 4.22 8.80 -4.49
C ASP A 45 3.75 8.09 -5.77
N PHE A 46 4.35 6.92 -6.06
CA PHE A 46 4.04 6.07 -7.21
C PHE A 46 3.41 4.76 -6.73
N HIS A 47 2.10 4.77 -6.53
CA HIS A 47 1.39 3.66 -5.90
C HIS A 47 -0.03 3.47 -6.43
N ASP A 48 -0.58 2.30 -6.15
CA ASP A 48 -2.01 2.02 -6.28
C ASP A 48 -2.70 2.18 -4.92
N HIS A 49 -3.94 2.66 -4.92
CA HIS A 49 -4.81 2.58 -3.76
C HIS A 49 -5.61 1.27 -3.81
N VAL A 50 -5.55 0.49 -2.73
CA VAL A 50 -6.33 -0.73 -2.55
C VAL A 50 -7.29 -0.51 -1.40
N LEU A 51 -8.58 -0.56 -1.75
CA LEU A 51 -9.72 -0.23 -0.90
C LEU A 51 -10.97 -1.00 -1.38
N ASP A 52 -10.82 -2.26 -1.75
CA ASP A 52 -11.92 -3.05 -2.31
C ASP A 52 -12.94 -3.52 -1.26
N SER A 53 -12.74 -3.26 0.02
CA SER A 53 -13.81 -3.33 1.02
C SER A 53 -14.67 -2.06 1.09
N MET A 54 -14.29 -0.93 0.46
CA MET A 54 -14.97 0.37 0.61
C MET A 54 -16.50 0.33 0.34
N PRO A 55 -17.28 1.31 0.86
CA PRO A 55 -18.70 1.38 0.55
C PRO A 55 -18.97 1.58 -0.95
N GLY A 56 -19.86 0.75 -1.49
CA GLY A 56 -20.36 0.89 -2.87
C GLY A 56 -19.45 0.25 -3.92
N SER A 57 -19.99 0.06 -5.13
CA SER A 57 -19.28 -0.63 -6.22
C SER A 57 -18.01 0.11 -6.66
N PRO A 58 -16.87 -0.57 -6.87
CA PRO A 58 -16.67 -2.03 -6.87
C PRO A 58 -16.41 -2.65 -5.49
N GLY A 59 -16.43 -1.88 -4.42
CA GLY A 59 -16.12 -2.35 -3.07
C GLY A 59 -17.19 -3.26 -2.45
N HIS A 60 -16.80 -4.00 -1.41
CA HIS A 60 -17.63 -5.02 -0.75
C HIS A 60 -18.58 -4.47 0.31
N GLY A 61 -18.67 -3.15 0.48
CA GLY A 61 -19.73 -2.49 1.23
C GLY A 61 -19.42 -2.23 2.71
N GLU A 62 -18.16 -2.31 3.13
CA GLU A 62 -17.74 -1.98 4.46
C GLU A 62 -17.81 -0.48 4.69
N PHE A 63 -18.58 -0.04 5.70
CA PHE A 63 -18.66 1.35 6.09
C PHE A 63 -17.92 1.58 7.41
N SER A 64 -16.71 2.13 7.29
CA SER A 64 -16.04 2.85 8.35
C SER A 64 -15.87 4.33 7.95
N PRO A 65 -16.15 5.30 8.84
CA PRO A 65 -15.83 6.69 8.55
C PRO A 65 -14.32 6.98 8.56
N LEU A 66 -13.53 6.14 9.24
CA LEU A 66 -12.09 6.33 9.42
C LEU A 66 -11.33 5.06 9.02
N TRP A 67 -10.47 5.18 8.02
CA TRP A 67 -9.66 4.10 7.47
C TRP A 67 -8.20 4.38 7.79
N LYS A 68 -7.49 3.39 8.33
CA LYS A 68 -6.06 3.54 8.60
C LYS A 68 -5.27 3.29 7.33
N VAL A 69 -4.31 4.17 7.06
CA VAL A 69 -3.47 4.08 5.87
C VAL A 69 -2.22 3.28 6.20
N PHE A 70 -2.05 2.18 5.48
CA PHE A 70 -0.82 1.41 5.45
C PHE A 70 -0.14 1.57 4.10
N VAL A 71 1.18 1.70 4.11
CA VAL A 71 1.98 1.72 2.88
C VAL A 71 2.66 0.37 2.73
N VAL A 72 2.38 -0.32 1.62
CA VAL A 72 3.02 -1.57 1.25
C VAL A 72 4.18 -1.25 0.31
N ILE A 73 5.40 -1.37 0.83
CA ILE A 73 6.61 -0.90 0.15
C ILE A 73 7.49 -2.09 -0.24
N PRO A 74 8.14 -2.10 -1.42
CA PRO A 74 9.19 -3.07 -1.72
C PRO A 74 10.21 -3.16 -0.59
N ALA A 75 10.56 -4.38 -0.16
CA ALA A 75 11.46 -4.62 0.97
C ALA A 75 12.95 -4.41 0.61
N TYR A 76 13.29 -3.23 0.09
CA TYR A 76 14.65 -2.88 -0.29
C TYR A 76 15.59 -2.84 0.92
N ASP A 77 16.89 -2.97 0.68
CA ASP A 77 17.94 -2.98 1.72
C ASP A 77 17.87 -1.76 2.65
N PHE A 78 17.54 -0.59 2.12
CA PHE A 78 17.42 0.66 2.89
C PHE A 78 16.12 0.74 3.72
N ILE A 79 15.23 -0.25 3.61
CA ILE A 79 13.97 -0.37 4.34
C ILE A 79 14.02 -1.58 5.28
N ALA A 80 14.34 -2.76 4.75
CA ALA A 80 14.31 -4.03 5.48
C ALA A 80 15.67 -4.44 6.09
N GLY A 81 16.73 -3.66 5.82
CA GLY A 81 18.09 -3.93 6.25
C GLY A 81 18.93 -4.59 5.13
N PRO A 82 20.27 -4.40 5.17
CA PRO A 82 21.15 -4.84 4.08
C PRO A 82 21.19 -6.36 3.93
N SER A 83 21.06 -6.83 2.70
CA SER A 83 21.24 -8.24 2.33
C SER A 83 22.59 -8.51 1.67
N THR A 84 23.10 -9.73 1.86
CA THR A 84 24.24 -10.28 1.09
C THR A 84 23.83 -11.43 0.19
N THR A 85 22.57 -11.85 0.23
CA THR A 85 22.05 -13.06 -0.42
C THR A 85 21.05 -12.76 -1.55
N HIS A 86 20.52 -11.53 -1.61
CA HIS A 86 19.70 -11.02 -2.70
C HIS A 86 20.02 -9.54 -2.95
N SER A 87 19.52 -9.01 -4.07
CA SER A 87 19.65 -7.61 -4.45
C SER A 87 18.31 -6.88 -4.43
N ASN A 88 18.34 -5.54 -4.41
CA ASN A 88 17.13 -4.73 -4.64
C ASN A 88 16.46 -5.02 -6.00
N LEU A 89 17.21 -5.48 -7.00
CA LEU A 89 16.64 -5.90 -8.28
C LEU A 89 15.78 -7.16 -8.12
N ASP A 90 16.18 -8.11 -7.27
CA ASP A 90 15.39 -9.31 -6.98
C ASP A 90 14.07 -8.94 -6.29
N VAL A 91 14.11 -8.00 -5.34
CA VAL A 91 12.92 -7.41 -4.71
C VAL A 91 12.03 -6.73 -5.76
N SER A 92 12.59 -5.84 -6.60
CA SER A 92 11.84 -5.16 -7.67
C SER A 92 11.17 -6.15 -8.62
N ASN A 93 11.88 -7.22 -9.03
CA ASN A 93 11.34 -8.25 -9.91
C ASN A 93 10.17 -8.99 -9.23
N ALA A 94 10.32 -9.32 -7.95
CA ALA A 94 9.29 -10.04 -7.21
C ALA A 94 8.05 -9.18 -6.97
N VAL A 95 8.18 -7.88 -6.67
CA VAL A 95 7.05 -6.95 -6.55
C VAL A 95 6.40 -6.71 -7.90
N ALA A 96 7.18 -6.40 -8.95
CA ALA A 96 6.66 -6.15 -10.30
C ALA A 96 5.82 -7.33 -10.83
N ALA A 97 6.21 -8.56 -10.51
CA ALA A 97 5.46 -9.76 -10.90
C ALA A 97 4.11 -9.93 -10.16
N ALA A 98 3.88 -9.19 -9.08
CA ALA A 98 2.62 -9.18 -8.34
C ALA A 98 1.70 -8.01 -8.71
N LEU A 99 2.23 -7.00 -9.41
CA LEU A 99 1.48 -5.80 -9.78
C LEU A 99 0.64 -5.99 -11.06
N PRO A 100 -0.50 -5.30 -11.19
CA PRO A 100 -1.12 -4.43 -10.19
C PRO A 100 -1.84 -5.24 -9.09
N VAL A 101 -1.68 -4.81 -7.84
CA VAL A 101 -2.44 -5.36 -6.69
C VAL A 101 -3.76 -4.60 -6.61
N ARG A 102 -4.89 -5.32 -6.69
CA ARG A 102 -6.23 -4.71 -6.83
C ARG A 102 -7.23 -5.11 -5.74
N SER A 103 -6.79 -5.89 -4.76
CA SER A 103 -7.62 -6.31 -3.64
C SER A 103 -6.80 -6.47 -2.38
N GLU A 104 -7.44 -6.32 -1.22
CA GLU A 104 -6.85 -6.54 0.11
C GLU A 104 -6.29 -7.96 0.23
N THR A 105 -6.99 -8.97 -0.30
CA THR A 105 -6.45 -10.35 -0.37
C THR A 105 -5.17 -10.44 -1.21
N ALA A 106 -5.04 -9.65 -2.27
CA ALA A 106 -3.81 -9.61 -3.06
C ALA A 106 -2.69 -8.83 -2.34
N VAL A 107 -3.04 -7.87 -1.47
CA VAL A 107 -2.10 -7.24 -0.53
C VAL A 107 -1.56 -8.28 0.45
N ASP A 108 -2.42 -9.06 1.09
CA ASP A 108 -2.02 -10.15 1.99
C ASP A 108 -1.08 -11.13 1.29
N ALA A 109 -1.40 -11.51 0.05
CA ALA A 109 -0.57 -12.40 -0.75
C ALA A 109 0.79 -11.79 -1.08
N LEU A 110 0.87 -10.48 -1.35
CA LEU A 110 2.13 -9.77 -1.56
C LEU A 110 2.96 -9.72 -0.27
N LEU A 111 2.35 -9.39 0.87
CA LEU A 111 3.01 -9.33 2.19
C LEU A 111 3.48 -10.72 2.67
N ALA A 112 2.80 -11.79 2.26
CA ALA A 112 3.21 -13.17 2.52
C ALA A 112 4.33 -13.66 1.59
N LYS A 113 4.57 -12.99 0.46
CA LYS A 113 5.56 -13.42 -0.54
C LYS A 113 6.98 -13.32 0.02
N ARG A 114 7.80 -14.32 -0.32
CA ARG A 114 9.21 -14.41 0.08
C ARG A 114 10.11 -14.63 -1.12
N LEU A 115 11.33 -14.10 -1.03
CA LEU A 115 12.45 -14.45 -1.91
C LEU A 115 12.96 -15.87 -1.57
N PRO A 116 13.78 -16.49 -2.44
CA PRO A 116 14.30 -17.85 -2.21
C PRO A 116 15.10 -18.03 -0.92
N ASP A 117 15.70 -16.96 -0.40
CA ASP A 117 16.43 -16.96 0.87
C ASP A 117 15.52 -16.73 2.10
N GLY A 118 14.21 -16.60 1.88
CA GLY A 118 13.22 -16.39 2.93
C GLY A 118 13.01 -14.92 3.30
N ALA A 119 13.68 -13.97 2.66
CA ALA A 119 13.45 -12.54 2.90
C ALA A 119 12.05 -12.09 2.40
N PRO A 120 11.40 -11.12 3.06
CA PRO A 120 10.16 -10.54 2.58
C PRO A 120 10.35 -9.84 1.23
N VAL A 121 9.31 -9.88 0.38
CA VAL A 121 9.30 -9.13 -0.89
C VAL A 121 8.78 -7.69 -0.70
N ALA A 122 7.83 -7.51 0.20
CA ALA A 122 7.29 -6.22 0.58
C ALA A 122 7.09 -6.17 2.10
N VAL A 123 7.05 -4.96 2.64
CA VAL A 123 6.75 -4.68 4.05
C VAL A 123 5.57 -3.72 4.14
N GLU A 124 4.76 -3.90 5.18
CA GLU A 124 3.70 -2.98 5.55
C GLU A 124 4.25 -1.94 6.53
N VAL A 125 3.96 -0.66 6.27
CA VAL A 125 4.39 0.45 7.11
C VAL A 125 3.16 1.23 7.56
N ASP A 126 2.99 1.32 8.88
CA ASP A 126 2.03 2.22 9.50
C ASP A 126 2.59 3.65 9.53
N ILE A 127 2.09 4.49 8.64
CA ILE A 127 2.48 5.90 8.55
C ILE A 127 1.66 6.80 9.50
N HIS A 128 0.79 6.22 10.33
CA HIS A 128 -0.08 6.92 11.27
C HIS A 128 -1.01 7.95 10.60
N HIS A 129 -1.29 7.75 9.30
CA HIS A 129 -2.27 8.54 8.55
C HIS A 129 -3.62 7.83 8.48
N TYR A 130 -4.66 8.65 8.29
CA TYR A 130 -6.03 8.17 8.20
C TYR A 130 -6.73 8.79 7.00
N PHE A 131 -7.48 7.97 6.29
CA PHE A 131 -8.39 8.37 5.21
C PHE A 131 -9.81 8.47 5.76
N VAL A 132 -10.50 9.58 5.48
CA VAL A 132 -11.90 9.78 5.87
C VAL A 132 -12.79 9.40 4.70
N CYS A 133 -13.57 8.33 4.86
CA CYS A 133 -14.53 7.90 3.85
C CYS A 133 -15.90 8.57 4.08
N ALA A 134 -16.35 9.38 3.12
CA ALA A 134 -17.67 10.00 3.14
C ALA A 134 -18.51 9.50 1.96
N VAL A 135 -19.61 8.79 2.26
CA VAL A 135 -20.60 8.38 1.25
C VAL A 135 -21.62 9.50 1.10
N VAL A 136 -21.54 10.24 -0.01
CA VAL A 136 -22.49 11.31 -0.32
C VAL A 136 -23.60 10.75 -1.19
N GLY A 137 -24.82 10.65 -0.64
CA GLY A 137 -25.99 10.27 -1.42
C GLY A 137 -26.32 11.31 -2.51
N LYS A 138 -27.06 10.91 -3.55
CA LYS A 138 -27.43 11.76 -4.70
C LYS A 138 -28.17 13.07 -4.34
N GLY A 139 -28.60 13.24 -3.08
CA GLY A 139 -29.22 14.46 -2.55
C GLY A 139 -28.48 15.11 -1.36
N ALA A 140 -27.27 14.65 -1.02
CA ALA A 140 -26.48 15.16 0.10
C ALA A 140 -25.44 16.22 -0.31
N GLY A 141 -25.24 16.45 -1.61
CA GLY A 141 -24.57 17.65 -2.11
C GLY A 141 -25.55 18.83 -2.11
N ARG A 142 -25.40 19.76 -1.17
CA ARG A 142 -25.88 21.14 -1.30
C ARG A 142 -24.67 22.06 -1.30
#